data_AF-A0A1J4SJW6-F1
#
_entry.id   AF-A0A1J4SJW6-F1
#
_cell.length_a   1.000
_cell.length_b   1.000
_cell.length_c   1.000
_cell.angle_alpha   90.00
_cell.angle_beta   90.00
_cell.angle_gamma   90.00
#
_symmetry.space_group_name_H-M   'P 1'
#
loop_
_entity.id
_entity.type
_entity.pdbx_description
1 polymer ?
#
loop_
_entity_poly.entity_id
_entity_poly.type
_entity_poly.pdbx_seq_one_letter_code
_entity_poly.pdbx_strand_id
1 'polypeptide(L)'
;MSDPRSARRSSRLRHLGAIACGLVMALLLTLPAAANADDSVNVSLCKQILSRMLCKKLNEFSFVGKPEKDVYIIGMFYASKPSEMLCAVMPDGQVIIQDRTWRAMRRVIPYTVDSAGKCLSASYSSPDCPVRRAIHVCPPKTKQDAREQQQETFWSRPVPKILEEEYKAMSGRAQQNATAAPAPAAPAPTGGAGAQ
;
A
#
# COMPACT_ATOMS: atom_id res chain seq x y z
N MET A 1 22.86 33.32 67.17
CA MET A 1 23.37 33.87 65.90
C MET A 1 23.17 32.79 64.85
N SER A 2 22.14 32.92 64.02
CA SER A 2 21.74 31.92 63.02
C SER A 2 21.83 32.55 61.64
N ASP A 3 22.60 31.92 60.76
CA ASP A 3 23.07 32.47 59.49
C ASP A 3 22.03 32.26 58.36
N PRO A 4 21.46 33.31 57.75
CA PRO A 4 20.33 33.21 56.82
C PRO A 4 20.72 32.81 55.38
N ARG A 5 21.98 32.44 55.11
CA ARG A 5 22.45 32.17 53.73
C ARG A 5 22.15 30.77 53.18
N SER A 6 21.69 29.83 54.02
CA SER A 6 21.52 28.42 53.61
C SER A 6 20.25 28.13 52.75
N ALA A 7 19.23 29.00 52.80
CA ALA A 7 17.92 28.69 52.22
C ALA A 7 17.79 28.85 50.69
N ARG A 8 18.73 29.51 49.99
CA ARG A 8 18.57 29.84 48.55
C ARG A 8 19.12 28.82 47.56
N ARG A 9 19.93 27.84 47.99
CA ARG A 9 20.52 26.84 47.06
C ARG A 9 19.61 25.65 46.75
N SER A 10 18.65 25.32 47.61
CA SER A 10 17.77 24.15 47.47
C SER A 10 16.70 24.29 46.37
N SER A 11 16.29 25.53 46.04
CA SER A 11 15.22 25.77 45.07
C SER A 11 15.65 25.57 43.61
N ARG A 12 16.91 25.87 43.26
CA ARG A 12 17.39 25.80 41.87
C ARG A 12 17.60 24.37 41.34
N LEU A 13 17.86 23.39 42.21
CA LEU A 13 17.98 21.98 41.78
C LEU A 13 16.63 21.35 41.43
N ARG A 14 15.52 21.78 42.06
CA ARG A 14 14.19 21.22 41.83
C ARG A 14 13.62 21.60 40.46
N HIS A 15 13.99 22.76 39.92
CA HIS A 15 13.53 23.20 38.60
C HIS A 15 14.27 22.55 37.43
N LEU A 16 15.56 22.20 37.59
CA LEU A 16 16.32 21.49 36.55
C LEU A 16 15.83 20.05 36.34
N GLY A 17 15.41 19.35 37.40
CA GLY A 17 14.85 17.99 37.29
C GLY A 17 13.50 17.94 36.57
N ALA A 18 12.64 18.95 36.78
CA ALA A 18 11.33 19.02 36.14
C ALA A 18 11.42 19.25 34.62
N ILE A 19 12.39 20.05 34.17
CA ILE A 19 12.60 20.33 32.74
C ILE A 19 13.14 19.11 31.99
N ALA A 20 14.07 18.36 32.59
CA ALA A 20 14.61 17.15 31.99
C ALA A 20 13.53 16.06 31.82
N CYS A 21 12.63 15.91 32.79
CA CYS A 21 11.55 14.91 32.71
C CYS A 21 10.49 15.26 31.65
N GLY A 22 10.18 16.56 31.48
CA GLY A 22 9.26 17.04 30.43
C GLY A 22 9.79 16.80 29.01
N LEU A 23 11.09 16.99 28.79
CA LEU A 23 11.74 16.78 27.49
C LEU A 23 11.75 15.30 27.06
N VAL A 24 11.91 14.37 28.01
CA VAL A 24 11.87 12.93 27.74
C VAL A 24 10.45 12.44 27.42
N MET A 25 9.43 12.96 28.11
CA MET A 25 8.02 12.64 27.80
C MET A 25 7.58 13.19 26.44
N ALA A 26 8.05 14.38 26.05
CA ALA A 26 7.78 14.94 24.72
C ALA A 26 8.42 14.11 23.59
N LEU A 27 9.58 13.49 23.84
CA LEU A 27 10.27 12.64 22.86
C LEU A 27 9.61 11.27 22.68
N LEU A 28 8.93 10.75 23.70
CA LEU A 28 8.22 9.46 23.64
C LEU A 28 6.87 9.54 22.91
N LEU A 29 6.30 10.73 22.72
CA LEU A 29 5.03 10.94 22.03
C LEU A 29 5.17 11.05 20.50
N THR A 30 6.40 11.06 19.95
CA THR A 30 6.63 11.15 18.50
C THR A 30 6.83 9.81 17.81
N LEU A 31 6.72 8.68 18.53
CA LEU A 31 6.73 7.38 17.88
C LEU A 31 5.47 7.21 17.03
N PRO A 32 5.59 7.02 15.71
CA PRO A 32 4.43 6.72 14.88
C PRO A 32 3.83 5.40 15.35
N ALA A 33 2.55 5.44 15.74
CA ALA A 33 1.80 4.22 16.01
C ALA A 33 1.84 3.36 14.75
N ALA A 34 2.53 2.22 14.82
CA ALA A 34 2.49 1.22 13.78
C ALA A 34 1.05 0.70 13.68
N ALA A 35 0.27 1.29 12.79
CA ALA A 35 -1.02 0.75 12.41
C ALA A 35 -0.73 -0.62 11.78
N ASN A 36 -1.19 -1.70 12.45
CA ASN A 36 -0.95 -3.06 11.98
C ASN A 36 -1.55 -3.21 10.57
N ALA A 37 -0.70 -3.47 9.57
CA ALA A 37 -1.12 -3.60 8.18
C ALA A 37 -2.24 -4.65 8.01
N ASP A 38 -2.23 -5.68 8.85
CA ASP A 38 -3.21 -6.77 8.89
C ASP A 38 -4.63 -6.29 9.19
N ASP A 39 -4.80 -5.28 10.04
CA ASP A 39 -6.12 -4.76 10.40
C ASP A 39 -6.82 -4.13 9.19
N SER A 40 -6.07 -3.50 8.28
CA SER A 40 -6.63 -2.88 7.07
C SER A 40 -7.24 -3.91 6.11
N VAL A 41 -6.60 -5.07 5.99
CA VAL A 41 -7.03 -6.19 5.14
C VAL A 41 -8.28 -6.83 5.74
N ASN A 42 -8.25 -7.12 7.05
CA ASN A 42 -9.37 -7.72 7.77
C ASN A 42 -10.62 -6.83 7.75
N VAL A 43 -10.46 -5.52 8.00
CA VAL A 43 -11.58 -4.56 7.93
C VAL A 43 -12.14 -4.50 6.50
N SER A 44 -11.29 -4.51 5.48
CA SER A 44 -11.74 -4.52 4.09
C SER A 44 -12.48 -5.82 3.73
N LEU A 45 -12.02 -6.97 4.22
CA LEU A 45 -12.73 -8.25 4.08
C LEU A 45 -14.12 -8.20 4.74
N CYS A 46 -14.20 -7.71 5.97
CA CYS A 46 -15.48 -7.51 6.68
C CYS A 46 -16.46 -6.64 5.88
N LYS A 47 -15.99 -5.49 5.37
CA LYS A 47 -16.81 -4.59 4.56
C LYS A 47 -17.28 -5.25 3.26
N GLN A 48 -16.40 -6.00 2.58
CA GLN A 48 -16.79 -6.73 1.36
C GLN A 48 -17.84 -7.80 1.64
N ILE A 49 -17.67 -8.57 2.71
CA ILE A 49 -18.68 -9.56 3.13
C ILE A 49 -20.02 -8.90 3.43
N LEU A 50 -20.02 -7.84 4.26
CA LEU A 50 -21.23 -7.11 4.62
C LEU A 50 -21.91 -6.48 3.40
N SER A 51 -21.15 -5.96 2.44
CA SER A 51 -21.68 -5.42 1.18
C SER A 51 -22.48 -6.46 0.39
N ARG A 52 -22.05 -7.73 0.39
CA ARG A 52 -22.74 -8.84 -0.28
C ARG A 52 -23.88 -9.41 0.55
N MET A 53 -23.79 -9.33 1.87
CA MET A 53 -24.83 -9.76 2.79
C MET A 53 -26.03 -8.83 2.77
N LEU A 54 -25.81 -7.52 2.69
CA LEU A 54 -26.84 -6.49 2.82
C LEU A 54 -27.12 -5.75 1.50
N CYS A 55 -26.50 -6.17 0.40
CA CYS A 55 -26.65 -5.58 -0.92
C CYS A 55 -26.40 -4.05 -0.96
N LYS A 56 -25.41 -3.61 -0.19
CA LYS A 56 -25.00 -2.21 -0.06
C LYS A 56 -23.62 -1.97 -0.67
N LYS A 57 -23.32 -0.70 -0.97
CA LYS A 57 -22.00 -0.31 -1.50
C LYS A 57 -20.97 -0.23 -0.38
N LEU A 58 -19.69 -0.47 -0.71
CA LEU A 58 -18.59 -0.48 0.28
C LEU A 58 -18.40 0.86 1.00
N ASN A 59 -18.75 1.98 0.37
CA ASN A 59 -18.66 3.32 0.94
C ASN A 59 -19.74 3.63 1.99
N GLU A 60 -20.78 2.78 2.12
CA GLU A 60 -21.81 2.94 3.16
C GLU A 60 -21.39 2.34 4.50
N PHE A 61 -20.25 1.64 4.54
CA PHE A 61 -19.73 1.00 5.74
C PHE A 61 -18.58 1.82 6.33
N SER A 62 -18.75 2.24 7.58
CA SER A 62 -17.72 2.93 8.36
C SER A 62 -17.10 1.97 9.38
N PHE A 63 -15.78 2.02 9.54
CA PHE A 63 -15.13 1.32 10.64
C PHE A 63 -15.25 2.20 11.89
N VAL A 64 -15.80 1.64 12.97
CA VAL A 64 -16.06 2.38 14.21
C VAL A 64 -14.96 2.14 15.22
N GLY A 65 -14.53 0.88 15.39
CA GLY A 65 -13.52 0.53 16.37
C GLY A 65 -13.29 -0.98 16.48
N LYS A 66 -12.35 -1.35 17.36
CA LYS A 66 -11.92 -2.72 17.60
C LYS A 66 -12.10 -3.03 19.10
N PRO A 67 -13.25 -3.62 19.52
CA PRO A 67 -13.50 -3.90 20.93
C PRO A 67 -12.58 -5.00 21.49
N GLU A 68 -12.22 -5.98 20.66
CA GLU A 68 -11.36 -7.10 21.03
C GLU A 68 -10.37 -7.41 19.90
N LYS A 69 -9.39 -8.28 20.17
CA LYS A 69 -8.45 -8.74 19.14
C LYS A 69 -9.24 -9.43 18.02
N ASP A 70 -9.00 -8.99 16.79
CA ASP A 70 -9.60 -9.50 15.55
C ASP A 70 -11.14 -9.36 15.46
N VAL A 71 -11.76 -8.59 16.35
CA VAL A 71 -13.18 -8.23 16.31
C VAL A 71 -13.33 -6.76 15.94
N TYR A 72 -14.05 -6.47 14.87
CA TYR A 72 -14.23 -5.14 14.30
C TYR A 72 -15.71 -4.72 14.38
N ILE A 73 -15.97 -3.49 14.84
CA ILE A 73 -17.30 -2.87 14.77
C ILE A 73 -17.38 -2.09 13.46
N ILE A 74 -18.30 -2.49 12.60
CA ILE A 74 -18.61 -1.84 11.33
C ILE A 74 -20.00 -1.21 11.42
N GLY A 75 -20.03 0.11 11.36
CA GLY A 75 -21.27 0.89 11.36
C GLY A 75 -21.79 1.10 9.94
N MET A 76 -23.12 1.13 9.80
CA MET A 76 -23.79 1.54 8.57
C MET A 76 -25.13 2.20 8.89
N PHE A 77 -25.74 2.86 7.89
CA PHE A 77 -27.12 3.32 7.99
C PHE A 77 -28.08 2.37 7.26
N TYR A 78 -29.09 1.89 7.98
CA TYR A 78 -30.19 1.09 7.45
C TYR A 78 -31.52 1.71 7.83
N ALA A 79 -32.37 2.01 6.83
CA ALA A 79 -33.69 2.63 7.03
C ALA A 79 -33.65 3.87 7.96
N SER A 80 -32.70 4.78 7.72
CA SER A 80 -32.48 6.02 8.49
C SER A 80 -32.06 5.84 9.95
N LYS A 81 -31.72 4.61 10.38
CA LYS A 81 -31.14 4.34 11.70
C LYS A 81 -29.70 3.85 11.57
N PRO A 82 -28.79 4.25 12.47
CA PRO A 82 -27.47 3.64 12.54
C PRO A 82 -27.62 2.18 13.02
N SER A 83 -26.89 1.28 12.38
CA SER A 83 -26.77 -0.12 12.76
C SER A 83 -25.29 -0.48 12.89
N GLU A 84 -24.97 -1.27 13.91
CA GLU A 84 -23.63 -1.76 14.19
C GLU A 84 -23.55 -3.28 13.95
N MET A 85 -22.60 -3.68 13.12
CA MET A 85 -22.26 -5.08 12.90
C MET A 85 -20.92 -5.39 13.53
N LEU A 86 -20.85 -6.52 14.23
CA LEU A 86 -19.61 -7.12 14.69
C LEU A 86 -19.09 -8.06 13.61
N CYS A 87 -17.81 -7.93 13.27
CA CYS A 87 -17.11 -8.81 12.37
C CYS A 87 -15.87 -9.36 13.08
N ALA A 88 -15.84 -10.65 13.38
CA ALA A 88 -14.65 -11.32 13.91
C ALA A 88 -13.95 -12.07 12.78
N VAL A 89 -12.67 -11.78 12.54
CA VAL A 89 -11.83 -12.51 11.56
C VAL A 89 -10.95 -13.47 12.33
N MET A 90 -11.33 -14.74 12.31
CA MET A 90 -10.68 -15.79 13.10
C MET A 90 -9.48 -16.36 12.35
N PRO A 91 -8.37 -16.70 13.04
CA PRO A 91 -7.16 -17.24 12.41
C PRO A 91 -7.35 -18.64 11.80
N ASP A 92 -8.46 -19.30 12.10
CA ASP A 92 -8.84 -20.62 11.57
C ASP A 92 -9.46 -20.55 10.15
N GLY A 93 -9.47 -19.37 9.52
CA GLY A 93 -10.02 -19.19 8.18
C GLY A 93 -11.53 -18.91 8.17
N GLN A 94 -12.08 -18.35 9.25
CA GLN A 94 -13.50 -18.02 9.33
C GLN A 94 -13.73 -16.54 9.64
N VAL A 95 -14.74 -15.96 9.00
CA VAL A 95 -15.29 -14.64 9.36
C VAL A 95 -16.66 -14.83 10.00
N ILE A 96 -16.82 -14.35 11.22
CA ILE A 96 -18.08 -14.38 11.95
C ILE A 96 -18.69 -12.98 11.91
N ILE A 97 -19.86 -12.85 11.30
CA ILE A 97 -20.63 -11.61 11.26
C ILE A 97 -21.79 -11.74 12.25
N GLN A 98 -21.95 -10.76 13.11
CA GLN A 98 -23.06 -10.67 14.06
C GLN A 98 -23.69 -9.28 14.06
N ASP A 99 -25.01 -9.20 13.88
CA ASP A 99 -25.75 -7.95 14.10
C ASP A 99 -25.98 -7.73 15.60
N ARG A 100 -25.66 -6.52 16.08
CA ARG A 100 -25.87 -6.12 17.47
C ARG A 100 -27.22 -5.42 17.68
N THR A 101 -27.76 -4.83 16.62
CA THR A 101 -28.86 -3.87 16.64
C THR A 101 -30.19 -4.49 16.23
N TRP A 102 -30.18 -5.38 15.24
CA TRP A 102 -31.36 -6.06 14.73
C TRP A 102 -31.20 -7.58 14.89
N ARG A 103 -32.30 -8.30 15.19
CA ARG A 103 -32.40 -9.78 15.40
C ARG A 103 -31.09 -10.55 15.27
N ALA A 104 -30.65 -11.23 16.35
CA ALA A 104 -29.40 -12.01 16.42
C ALA A 104 -29.12 -12.85 15.16
N MET A 105 -28.49 -12.22 14.17
CA MET A 105 -28.10 -12.84 12.92
C MET A 105 -26.63 -13.10 13.05
N ARG A 106 -26.27 -14.38 13.11
CA ARG A 106 -24.89 -14.82 13.13
C ARG A 106 -24.61 -15.59 11.85
N ARG A 107 -23.61 -15.16 11.10
CA ARG A 107 -23.16 -15.83 9.88
C ARG A 107 -21.69 -16.15 10.01
N VAL A 108 -21.32 -17.36 9.60
CA VAL A 108 -19.94 -17.83 9.56
C VAL A 108 -19.59 -18.06 8.11
N ILE A 109 -18.52 -17.42 7.66
CA ILE A 109 -18.14 -17.36 6.25
C ILE A 109 -16.68 -17.80 6.15
N PRO A 110 -16.38 -18.93 5.48
CA PRO A 110 -15.02 -19.37 5.32
C PRO A 110 -14.26 -18.43 4.38
N TYR A 111 -12.98 -18.23 4.68
CA TYR A 111 -12.03 -17.55 3.83
C TYR A 111 -10.74 -18.35 3.72
N THR A 112 -10.02 -18.14 2.62
CA THR A 112 -8.71 -18.75 2.36
C THR A 112 -7.67 -17.65 2.22
N VAL A 113 -6.47 -17.92 2.72
CA VAL A 113 -5.30 -17.06 2.49
C VAL A 113 -4.64 -17.51 1.19
N ASP A 114 -4.25 -16.56 0.36
CA ASP A 114 -3.51 -16.81 -0.88
C ASP A 114 -2.15 -17.49 -0.60
N SER A 115 -1.55 -18.16 -1.60
CA SER A 115 -0.27 -18.87 -1.45
C SER A 115 0.88 -17.96 -1.01
N ALA A 116 0.80 -16.67 -1.32
CA ALA A 116 1.78 -15.66 -0.89
C ALA A 116 1.55 -15.15 0.55
N GLY A 117 0.47 -15.57 1.22
CA GLY A 117 0.12 -15.09 2.57
C GLY A 117 -0.41 -13.66 2.63
N LYS A 118 -0.56 -12.98 1.48
CA LYS A 118 -0.83 -11.53 1.42
C LYS A 118 -2.29 -11.18 1.24
N CYS A 119 -3.05 -12.00 0.51
CA CYS A 119 -4.43 -11.69 0.17
C CYS A 119 -5.40 -12.70 0.78
N LEU A 120 -6.60 -12.23 1.09
CA LEU A 120 -7.70 -13.03 1.62
C LEU A 120 -8.78 -13.20 0.55
N SER A 121 -9.26 -14.43 0.38
CA SER A 121 -10.33 -14.76 -0.54
C SER A 121 -11.50 -15.39 0.20
N ALA A 122 -12.73 -14.95 -0.08
CA ALA A 122 -13.93 -15.53 0.52
C ALA A 122 -15.03 -15.69 -0.54
N SER A 123 -15.88 -16.69 -0.37
CA SER A 123 -17.05 -16.89 -1.22
C SER A 123 -18.31 -16.70 -0.41
N TYR A 124 -19.05 -15.62 -0.70
CA TYR A 124 -20.36 -15.37 -0.13
C TYR A 124 -21.27 -14.76 -1.19
N SER A 125 -22.48 -15.30 -1.30
CA SER A 125 -23.52 -14.77 -2.17
C SER A 125 -24.85 -14.85 -1.44
N SER A 126 -25.62 -13.77 -1.47
CA SER A 126 -27.01 -13.74 -1.04
C SER A 126 -27.91 -13.90 -2.26
N PRO A 127 -29.03 -14.67 -2.19
CA PRO A 127 -29.95 -14.82 -3.32
C PRO A 127 -30.55 -13.48 -3.77
N ASP A 128 -30.70 -12.53 -2.84
CA ASP A 128 -31.28 -11.21 -3.09
C ASP A 128 -30.28 -10.23 -3.73
N CYS A 129 -29.00 -10.59 -3.80
CA CYS A 129 -27.94 -9.75 -4.31
C CYS A 129 -27.53 -10.14 -5.73
N PRO A 130 -27.45 -9.18 -6.68
CA PRO A 130 -27.01 -9.48 -8.04
C PRO A 130 -25.52 -9.82 -8.12
N VAL A 131 -24.71 -9.45 -7.12
CA VAL A 131 -23.26 -9.59 -7.17
C VAL A 131 -22.82 -10.94 -6.58
N ARG A 132 -22.48 -11.89 -7.46
CA ARG A 132 -22.09 -13.27 -7.10
C ARG A 132 -20.58 -13.55 -7.18
N ARG A 133 -19.76 -12.55 -7.52
CA ARG A 133 -18.31 -12.72 -7.64
C ARG A 133 -17.68 -13.00 -6.27
N ALA A 134 -16.65 -13.84 -6.24
CA ALA A 134 -15.81 -14.06 -5.07
C ALA A 134 -15.22 -12.74 -4.54
N ILE A 135 -15.03 -12.69 -3.24
CA ILE A 135 -14.42 -11.58 -2.52
C ILE A 135 -12.91 -11.85 -2.51
N HIS A 136 -12.12 -10.87 -2.94
CA HIS A 136 -10.66 -10.94 -2.91
C HIS A 136 -10.13 -9.61 -2.36
N VAL A 137 -9.36 -9.68 -1.28
CA VAL A 137 -8.87 -8.51 -0.55
C VAL A 137 -7.37 -8.64 -0.38
N CYS A 138 -6.62 -7.63 -0.83
CA CYS A 138 -5.19 -7.53 -0.61
C CYS A 138 -4.88 -6.26 0.20
N PRO A 139 -3.72 -6.22 0.88
CA PRO A 139 -3.22 -5.01 1.50
C PRO A 139 -3.13 -3.88 0.47
N PRO A 140 -3.36 -2.63 0.91
CA PRO A 140 -3.20 -1.48 0.04
C PRO A 140 -1.77 -1.45 -0.48
N LYS A 141 -1.61 -1.37 -1.81
CA LYS A 141 -0.29 -1.23 -2.41
C LYS A 141 0.38 0.01 -1.84
N THR A 142 1.61 -0.16 -1.35
CA THR A 142 2.38 0.98 -0.86
C THR A 142 2.70 1.91 -2.04
N LYS A 143 3.03 3.19 -1.76
CA LYS A 143 3.49 4.11 -2.81
C LYS A 143 4.72 3.58 -3.54
N GLN A 144 5.51 2.73 -2.88
CA GLN A 144 6.67 2.08 -3.46
C GLN A 144 6.25 0.98 -4.44
N ASP A 145 5.33 0.10 -4.06
CA ASP A 145 4.77 -0.92 -4.97
C ASP A 145 4.10 -0.27 -6.19
N ALA A 146 3.42 0.87 -6.00
CA ALA A 146 2.82 1.62 -7.09
C ALA A 146 3.87 2.19 -8.05
N ARG A 147 5.02 2.64 -7.54
CA ARG A 147 6.14 3.14 -8.36
C ARG A 147 6.83 2.00 -9.11
N GLU A 148 7.06 0.87 -8.45
CA GLU A 148 7.64 -0.32 -9.06
C GLU A 148 6.75 -0.84 -10.18
N GLN A 149 5.44 -0.94 -9.95
CA GLN A 149 4.49 -1.29 -11.01
C GLN A 149 4.46 -0.28 -12.15
N GLN A 150 4.56 1.02 -11.87
CA GLN A 150 4.65 2.01 -12.94
C GLN A 150 5.93 1.86 -13.76
N GLN A 151 7.05 1.52 -13.13
CA GLN A 151 8.31 1.25 -13.84
C GLN A 151 8.18 -0.01 -14.69
N GLU A 152 7.68 -1.12 -14.14
CA GLU A 152 7.46 -2.36 -14.91
C GLU A 152 6.49 -2.13 -16.07
N THR A 153 5.37 -1.44 -15.81
CA THR A 153 4.38 -1.11 -16.84
C THR A 153 4.96 -0.18 -17.90
N PHE A 154 5.89 0.72 -17.53
CA PHE A 154 6.57 1.61 -18.46
C PHE A 154 7.50 0.84 -19.40
N TRP A 155 8.28 -0.12 -18.87
CA TRP A 155 9.18 -0.95 -19.67
C TRP A 155 8.45 -1.96 -20.56
N SER A 156 7.24 -2.36 -20.18
CA SER A 156 6.40 -3.30 -20.94
C SER A 156 5.41 -2.59 -21.88
N ARG A 157 5.50 -1.26 -22.05
CA ARG A 157 4.70 -0.58 -23.08
C ARG A 157 5.17 -1.00 -24.47
N PRO A 158 4.25 -1.37 -25.38
CA PRO A 158 4.62 -1.63 -26.76
C PRO A 158 5.25 -0.37 -27.38
N VAL A 159 6.28 -0.56 -28.19
CA VAL A 159 6.95 0.53 -28.90
C VAL A 159 5.90 1.26 -29.75
N PRO A 160 5.84 2.60 -29.72
CA PRO A 160 4.89 3.34 -30.53
C PRO A 160 5.06 3.00 -32.02
N LYS A 161 3.95 2.76 -32.73
CA LYS A 161 3.95 2.35 -34.15
C LYS A 161 4.73 3.29 -35.08
N ILE A 162 4.80 4.58 -34.75
CA ILE A 162 5.56 5.58 -35.50
C ILE A 162 7.06 5.23 -35.51
N LEU A 163 7.59 4.79 -34.36
CA LEU A 163 8.97 4.36 -34.26
C LEU A 163 9.19 3.01 -34.95
N GLU A 164 8.19 2.13 -34.98
CA GLU A 164 8.29 0.86 -35.69
C GLU A 164 8.38 1.07 -37.21
N GLU A 165 7.60 1.99 -37.78
CA GLU A 165 7.63 2.32 -39.21
C GLU A 165 8.96 2.99 -39.60
N GLU A 166 9.48 3.93 -38.79
CA GLU A 166 10.79 4.53 -39.02
C GLU A 166 11.94 3.55 -38.81
N TYR A 167 11.89 2.67 -37.81
CA TYR A 167 12.87 1.60 -37.62
C TYR A 167 12.88 0.64 -38.81
N LYS A 168 11.70 0.25 -39.33
CA LYS A 168 11.60 -0.62 -40.51
C LYS A 168 12.14 0.06 -41.76
N ALA A 169 11.85 1.36 -41.92
CA ALA A 169 12.35 2.17 -43.03
C ALA A 169 13.88 2.35 -42.96
N MET A 170 14.46 2.46 -41.76
CA MET A 170 15.91 2.56 -41.56
C MET A 170 16.61 1.19 -41.63
N SER A 171 16.05 0.11 -41.10
CA SER A 171 16.65 -1.23 -41.13
C SER A 171 16.69 -1.85 -42.53
N GLY A 172 15.85 -1.36 -43.45
CA GLY A 172 15.91 -1.70 -44.88
C GLY A 172 17.08 -1.04 -45.61
N ARG A 173 17.73 -0.03 -45.01
CA ARG A 173 18.99 0.53 -45.49
C ARG A 173 20.12 -0.10 -44.67
N ALA A 174 20.99 -0.86 -45.34
CA ALA A 174 22.18 -1.46 -44.75
C ALA A 174 22.84 -0.48 -43.77
N GLN A 175 23.01 -0.91 -42.51
CA GLN A 175 23.78 -0.20 -41.50
C GLN A 175 25.10 0.26 -42.11
N GLN A 176 25.19 1.55 -42.43
CA GLN A 176 26.46 2.19 -42.69
C GLN A 176 27.19 2.22 -41.35
N ASN A 177 27.98 1.17 -41.18
CA ASN A 177 28.80 0.82 -40.05
C ASN A 177 29.63 2.05 -39.60
N ALA A 178 29.15 2.80 -38.62
CA ALA A 178 29.80 4.02 -38.12
C ALA A 178 31.05 3.72 -37.26
N THR A 179 31.63 2.52 -37.38
CA THR A 179 32.84 2.09 -36.66
C THR A 179 33.88 1.46 -37.61
N ALA A 180 33.81 1.75 -38.91
CA ALA A 180 34.91 1.43 -39.82
C ALA A 180 35.98 2.53 -39.74
N ALA A 181 37.17 2.17 -39.24
CA ALA A 181 38.35 3.05 -39.21
C ALA A 181 38.73 3.53 -40.63
N PRO A 182 39.22 4.76 -40.79
CA PRO A 182 39.60 5.28 -42.10
C PRO A 182 40.78 4.47 -42.68
N ALA A 183 40.65 4.02 -43.92
CA ALA A 183 41.70 3.31 -44.65
C ALA A 183 42.92 4.22 -44.89
N PRO A 184 44.16 3.70 -44.83
CA PRO A 184 45.36 4.49 -45.03
C PRO A 184 45.48 4.97 -46.49
N ALA A 185 45.84 6.24 -46.66
CA ALA A 185 46.09 6.84 -47.98
C ALA A 185 47.29 6.19 -48.66
N ALA A 186 47.11 5.73 -49.91
CA ALA A 186 48.19 5.28 -50.77
C ALA A 186 49.06 6.48 -51.22
N PRO A 187 50.39 6.31 -51.36
CA PRO A 187 51.30 7.41 -51.68
C PRO A 187 51.19 7.86 -53.14
N ALA A 188 51.32 9.18 -53.35
CA ALA A 188 51.33 9.81 -54.67
C ALA A 188 52.61 9.47 -55.46
N PRO A 189 52.53 9.33 -56.80
CA PRO A 189 53.72 9.14 -57.63
C PRO A 189 54.52 10.45 -57.72
N THR A 190 55.73 10.43 -57.17
CA THR A 190 56.77 11.44 -57.37
C THR A 190 57.24 11.43 -58.82
N GLY A 191 56.88 12.46 -59.58
CA GLY A 191 57.57 12.84 -60.81
C GLY A 191 58.88 13.54 -60.46
N GLY A 192 60.00 12.99 -60.94
CA GLY A 192 61.33 13.58 -60.83
C GLY A 192 62.04 13.50 -62.17
N ALA A 193 62.27 14.66 -62.78
CA ALA A 193 63.01 14.85 -64.01
C ALA A 193 64.53 14.77 -63.79
N GLY A 194 65.25 14.38 -64.85
CA GLY A 194 66.61 14.86 -65.12
C GLY A 194 67.68 13.80 -65.35
N ALA A 195 68.10 13.65 -66.62
CA ALA A 195 69.52 13.52 -67.02
C ALA A 195 69.63 13.38 -68.55
N GLN A 196 69.94 14.49 -69.25
CA GLN A 196 71.09 14.65 -70.17
C GLN A 196 71.07 16.06 -70.77
#